data_AF-A0A7S1T9M0-F1
#
_entry.id   AF-A0A7S1T9M0-F1
#
_cell.length_a   1.000
_cell.length_b   1.000
_cell.length_c   1.000
_cell.angle_alpha   90.00
_cell.angle_beta   90.00
_cell.angle_gamma   90.00
#
_symmetry.space_group_name_H-M   'P 1'
#
loop_
_entity.id
_entity.type
_entity.pdbx_description
1 polymer ?
#
loop_
_entity_poly.entity_id
_entity_poly.type
_entity_poly.pdbx_seq_one_letter_code
_entity_poly.pdbx_strand_id
1 'polypeptide(L)'
;CASICVLKTGFLFAASEFGNHALYQFQGIGDDDDAVEASSESLMETEEGFQPVFFTPRPLTNLLLIDELESLSPVMDMKVENLLDEETPQIYALCGRGPRSSLRVLRPGLGVTEMAASPLPGNPTAVWTIRTSAANEFDSYIV
;
A
#
# COMPACT_ATOMS: atom_id res chain seq x y z
N CYS A 1 -1.74 -7.69 13.15
CA CYS A 1 -2.66 -6.57 12.87
C CYS A 1 -3.15 -6.08 14.22
N ALA A 2 -3.05 -4.78 14.52
CA ALA A 2 -3.39 -4.24 15.83
C ALA A 2 -4.89 -3.91 15.97
N SER A 3 -5.55 -3.55 14.87
CA SER A 3 -6.99 -3.27 14.83
C SER A 3 -7.54 -3.44 13.42
N ILE A 4 -8.82 -3.82 13.31
CA ILE A 4 -9.56 -3.94 12.05
C ILE A 4 -10.86 -3.16 12.19
N CYS A 5 -11.15 -2.27 11.25
CA CYS A 5 -12.35 -1.44 11.25
C CYS A 5 -13.14 -1.65 9.95
N VAL A 6 -14.41 -2.03 10.07
CA VAL A 6 -15.34 -2.16 8.95
C VAL A 6 -16.20 -0.90 8.86
N LEU A 7 -16.17 -0.23 7.71
CA LEU A 7 -16.90 1.01 7.45
C LEU A 7 -18.23 0.70 6.77
N LYS A 8 -19.28 1.45 7.12
CA LYS A 8 -20.63 1.32 6.54
C LYS A 8 -20.68 1.53 5.02
N THR A 9 -19.66 2.19 4.47
CA THR A 9 -19.51 2.45 3.04
C THR A 9 -18.91 1.28 2.25
N GLY A 10 -18.66 0.13 2.88
CA GLY A 10 -18.13 -1.06 2.21
C GLY A 10 -16.60 -1.12 2.16
N PHE A 11 -15.92 -0.55 3.17
CA PHE A 11 -14.46 -0.59 3.28
C PHE A 11 -14.00 -1.30 4.55
N LEU A 12 -12.81 -1.89 4.48
CA LEU A 12 -12.10 -2.48 5.62
C LEU A 12 -10.76 -1.77 5.78
N PHE A 13 -10.56 -1.11 6.91
CA PHE A 13 -9.27 -0.56 7.28
C PHE A 13 -8.54 -1.54 8.20
N ALA A 14 -7.34 -1.98 7.78
CA ALA A 14 -6.48 -2.88 8.52
C ALA A 14 -5.28 -2.12 9.09
N ALA A 15 -5.33 -1.82 10.40
CA ALA A 15 -4.22 -1.22 11.10
C ALA A 15 -3.15 -2.29 11.38
N SER A 16 -2.20 -2.44 10.46
CA SER A 16 -1.01 -3.28 10.66
C SER A 16 -0.32 -2.98 11.99
N GLU A 17 0.17 -4.03 12.67
CA GLU A 17 0.97 -3.87 13.88
C GLU A 17 2.34 -3.24 13.57
N PHE A 18 2.91 -3.62 12.42
CA PHE A 18 4.17 -3.12 11.89
C PHE A 18 4.04 -2.91 10.37
N GLY A 19 4.73 -1.91 9.84
CA GLY A 19 4.71 -1.49 8.44
C GLY A 19 3.39 -0.83 8.03
N ASN A 20 3.24 -0.61 6.71
CA ASN A 20 2.07 0.05 6.13
C ASN A 20 0.73 -0.51 6.61
N HIS A 21 -0.22 0.39 6.80
CA HIS A 21 -1.62 0.04 7.00
C HIS A 21 -2.31 -0.04 5.64
N ALA A 22 -3.42 -0.76 5.54
CA ALA A 22 -4.07 -1.01 4.27
C ALA A 22 -5.56 -0.71 4.36
N LEU A 23 -6.09 -0.09 3.31
CA LEU A 23 -7.51 0.15 3.10
C LEU A 23 -7.98 -0.75 1.96
N TYR A 24 -8.95 -1.60 2.27
CA TYR A 24 -9.56 -2.52 1.32
C TYR A 24 -11.01 -2.14 1.04
N GLN A 25 -11.49 -2.46 -0.16
CA GLN A 25 -12.91 -2.44 -0.51
C GLN A 25 -13.43 -3.88 -0.60
N PHE A 26 -14.63 -4.12 -0.07
CA PHE A 26 -15.31 -5.40 -0.25
C PHE A 26 -15.77 -5.56 -1.70
N GLN A 27 -15.32 -6.64 -2.35
CA GLN A 27 -15.79 -7.08 -3.67
C GLN A 27 -16.93 -8.11 -3.54
N GLY A 28 -16.91 -8.89 -2.46
CA GLY A 28 -17.92 -9.90 -2.14
C GLY A 28 -17.92 -10.20 -0.64
N ILE A 29 -18.95 -10.89 -0.17
CA ILE A 29 -19.12 -11.23 1.25
C ILE A 29 -18.53 -12.63 1.55
N GLY A 30 -18.27 -13.43 0.51
CA GLY A 30 -17.66 -14.76 0.64
C GLY A 30 -18.66 -15.85 0.98
N ASP A 31 -19.89 -15.69 0.52
CA ASP A 31 -21.05 -16.58 0.64
C ASP A 31 -21.28 -17.43 -0.63
N ASP A 32 -20.25 -17.57 -1.46
CA ASP A 32 -20.28 -18.43 -2.65
C ASP A 32 -20.29 -19.91 -2.27
N ASP A 33 -20.89 -20.77 -3.10
CA ASP A 33 -20.97 -22.23 -2.87
C ASP A 33 -19.59 -22.91 -2.70
N ASP A 34 -18.52 -22.30 -3.23
CA ASP A 34 -17.14 -22.77 -3.11
C ASP A 34 -16.41 -22.23 -1.85
N ALA A 35 -17.10 -21.51 -0.97
CA ALA A 35 -16.53 -20.98 0.25
C ALA A 35 -16.12 -22.11 1.21
N VAL A 36 -14.95 -21.96 1.82
CA VAL A 36 -14.50 -22.89 2.86
C VAL A 36 -15.21 -22.51 4.16
N GLU A 37 -16.23 -23.28 4.51
CA GLU A 37 -17.00 -23.09 5.73
C GLU A 37 -16.62 -24.11 6.81
N ALA A 38 -16.72 -23.68 8.07
CA ALA A 38 -16.57 -24.56 9.22
C ALA A 38 -17.63 -24.17 10.26
N SER A 39 -18.41 -25.16 10.71
CA SER A 39 -19.41 -24.98 11.76
C SER A 39 -19.07 -25.80 12.98
N SER A 40 -19.28 -25.24 14.17
CA SER A 40 -19.17 -25.97 15.44
C SER A 40 -20.10 -27.18 15.51
N GLU A 41 -21.23 -27.16 14.79
CA GLU A 41 -22.17 -28.29 14.73
C GLU A 41 -21.61 -29.49 13.94
N SER A 42 -20.72 -29.22 12.98
CA SER A 42 -20.11 -30.22 12.10
C SER A 42 -18.77 -30.76 12.61
N LEU A 43 -18.31 -30.29 13.77
CA LEU A 43 -17.04 -30.74 14.36
C LEU A 43 -17.18 -32.19 14.86
N MET A 44 -16.32 -33.07 14.36
CA MET A 44 -16.26 -34.45 14.82
C MET A 44 -15.57 -34.52 16.19
N GLU A 45 -16.30 -34.98 17.20
CA GLU A 45 -15.77 -35.28 18.52
C GLU A 45 -15.05 -36.63 18.49
N THR A 46 -13.83 -36.64 19.01
CA THR A 46 -12.94 -37.79 19.15
C THR A 46 -12.62 -38.00 20.63
N GLU A 47 -12.05 -39.16 21.00
CA GLU A 47 -11.71 -39.47 22.40
C GLU A 47 -10.70 -38.48 23.02
N GLU A 48 -9.94 -37.74 22.21
CA GLU A 48 -8.95 -36.74 22.63
C GLU A 48 -9.42 -35.27 22.44
N GLY A 49 -10.67 -35.05 22.02
CA GLY A 49 -11.24 -33.71 21.75
C GLY A 49 -11.81 -33.57 20.33
N PHE A 50 -11.80 -32.37 19.75
CA PHE A 50 -12.35 -32.15 18.41
C PHE A 50 -11.28 -32.29 17.32
N GLN A 51 -11.64 -32.89 16.18
CA GLN A 51 -10.76 -32.97 15.02
C GLN A 51 -10.47 -31.56 14.47
N PRO A 52 -9.20 -31.21 14.18
CA PRO A 52 -8.85 -29.90 13.63
C PRO A 52 -9.34 -29.73 12.20
N VAL A 53 -9.78 -28.50 11.88
CA VAL A 53 -10.19 -28.09 10.53
C VAL A 53 -9.00 -27.48 9.79
N PHE A 54 -8.86 -27.79 8.51
CA PHE A 54 -7.79 -27.28 7.65
C PHE A 54 -8.36 -26.47 6.50
N PHE A 55 -7.62 -25.45 6.07
CA PHE A 55 -7.92 -24.68 4.86
C PHE A 55 -6.61 -24.33 4.14
N THR A 56 -6.71 -24.02 2.84
CA THR A 56 -5.57 -23.63 2.01
C THR A 56 -5.59 -22.11 1.80
N PRO A 57 -4.56 -21.36 2.23
CA PRO A 57 -4.47 -19.93 1.96
C PRO A 57 -4.46 -19.64 0.46
N ARG A 58 -5.17 -18.58 0.05
CA ARG A 58 -5.23 -18.12 -1.35
C ARG A 58 -5.11 -16.59 -1.43
N PRO A 59 -4.83 -16.02 -2.63
CA PRO A 59 -4.89 -14.58 -2.85
C PRO A 59 -6.26 -13.98 -2.52
N LEU A 60 -6.32 -12.65 -2.40
CA LEU A 60 -7.57 -11.93 -2.08
C LEU A 60 -8.59 -12.07 -3.22
N THR A 61 -9.77 -12.58 -2.90
CA THR A 61 -10.94 -12.64 -3.80
C THR A 61 -12.04 -11.71 -3.36
N ASN A 62 -12.23 -11.56 -2.03
CA ASN A 62 -13.35 -10.82 -1.45
C ASN A 62 -12.97 -9.37 -1.13
N LEU A 63 -11.68 -9.04 -1.20
CA LEU A 63 -11.13 -7.73 -0.86
C LEU A 63 -10.26 -7.24 -2.00
N LEU A 64 -10.43 -5.97 -2.37
CA LEU A 64 -9.53 -5.25 -3.26
C LEU A 64 -8.74 -4.24 -2.44
N LEU A 65 -7.41 -4.25 -2.54
CA LEU A 65 -6.57 -3.21 -1.93
C LEU A 65 -6.77 -1.90 -2.69
N ILE A 66 -7.26 -0.87 -2.01
CA ILE A 66 -7.55 0.45 -2.58
C ILE A 66 -6.41 1.42 -2.30
N ASP A 67 -5.89 1.37 -1.07
CA ASP A 67 -4.87 2.31 -0.63
C ASP A 67 -3.97 1.70 0.45
N GLU A 68 -2.75 2.21 0.54
CA GLU A 68 -1.81 1.89 1.60
C GLU A 68 -1.38 3.17 2.31
N LEU A 69 -1.58 3.19 3.62
CA LEU A 69 -1.05 4.26 4.46
C LEU A 69 0.37 3.90 4.88
N GLU A 70 1.32 4.70 4.40
CA GLU A 70 2.73 4.51 4.73
C GLU A 70 3.01 4.61 6.24
N SER A 71 3.79 3.66 6.75
CA SER A 71 4.22 3.67 8.14
C SER A 71 5.68 3.26 8.27
N LEU A 72 6.43 4.00 9.09
CA LEU A 72 7.82 3.72 9.43
C LEU A 72 7.98 2.70 10.56
N SER A 73 6.88 2.24 11.17
CA SER A 73 6.94 1.36 12.32
C SER A 73 7.36 -0.08 11.96
N PRO A 74 8.25 -0.73 12.73
CA PRO A 74 9.18 -0.14 13.68
C PRO A 74 10.39 0.40 12.92
N VAL A 75 10.95 1.53 13.39
CA VAL A 75 12.26 2.00 12.93
C VAL A 75 13.32 1.25 13.74
N MET A 76 14.13 0.44 13.06
CA MET A 76 15.17 -0.38 13.68
C MET A 76 16.49 0.39 13.79
N ASP A 77 16.84 1.17 12.77
CA ASP A 77 17.99 2.06 12.75
C ASP A 77 17.73 3.24 11.80
N MET A 78 18.47 4.33 12.00
CA MET A 78 18.35 5.57 11.23
C MET A 78 19.72 6.24 11.08
N LYS A 79 20.03 6.71 9.87
CA LYS A 79 21.20 7.53 9.56
C LYS A 79 20.79 8.79 8.82
N VAL A 80 21.42 9.90 9.17
CA VAL A 80 21.26 11.18 8.46
C VAL A 80 22.56 11.43 7.71
N GLU A 81 22.50 11.34 6.38
CA GLU A 81 23.66 11.44 5.50
C GLU A 81 23.25 12.13 4.20
N ASN A 82 24.17 12.81 3.53
CA ASN A 82 23.92 13.43 2.23
C ASN A 82 24.58 12.62 1.11
N LEU A 83 24.04 11.43 0.82
CA LEU A 83 24.62 10.55 -0.20
C LEU A 83 24.27 10.99 -1.63
N LEU A 84 23.31 11.90 -1.78
CA LEU A 84 22.84 12.42 -3.06
C LEU A 84 23.40 13.81 -3.39
N ASP A 85 24.22 14.38 -2.50
CA ASP A 85 24.80 15.73 -2.63
C ASP A 85 23.72 16.82 -2.91
N GLU A 86 22.56 16.66 -2.27
CA GLU A 86 21.47 17.66 -2.30
C GLU A 86 21.76 18.79 -1.29
N GLU A 87 20.99 19.88 -1.33
CA GLU A 87 21.16 20.98 -0.36
C GLU A 87 20.93 20.55 1.09
N THR A 88 20.03 19.59 1.31
CA THR A 88 19.72 19.05 2.63
C THR A 88 20.02 17.56 2.71
N PRO A 89 20.55 17.05 3.84
CA PRO A 89 20.83 15.63 4.00
C PRO A 89 19.53 14.81 4.07
N GLN A 90 19.59 13.57 3.61
CA GLN A 90 18.46 12.63 3.64
C GLN A 90 18.48 11.80 4.93
N ILE A 91 17.32 11.31 5.35
CA ILE A 91 17.20 10.36 6.46
C ILE A 91 16.98 8.96 5.89
N TYR A 92 17.92 8.06 6.13
CA TYR A 92 17.87 6.66 5.76
C TYR A 92 17.39 5.85 6.97
N ALA A 93 16.21 5.24 6.88
CA ALA A 93 15.60 4.49 7.96
C ALA A 93 15.38 3.02 7.57
N LEU A 94 15.84 2.10 8.42
CA LEU A 94 15.50 0.68 8.33
C LEU A 94 14.18 0.43 9.06
N CYS A 95 13.12 0.08 8.32
CA CYS A 95 11.75 0.01 8.82
C CYS A 95 11.11 -1.35 8.54
N GLY A 96 10.06 -1.69 9.30
CA GLY A 96 9.23 -2.88 9.07
C GLY A 96 9.80 -4.17 9.67
N ARG A 97 9.07 -5.27 9.52
CA ARG A 97 9.40 -6.56 10.16
C ARG A 97 9.26 -7.73 9.19
N GLY A 98 10.24 -8.64 9.21
CA GLY A 98 10.23 -9.88 8.44
C GLY A 98 10.20 -9.62 6.92
N PRO A 99 9.34 -10.30 6.14
CA PRO A 99 9.29 -10.11 4.69
C PRO A 99 8.76 -8.72 4.26
N ARG A 100 8.25 -7.92 5.20
CA ARG A 100 7.77 -6.55 4.98
C ARG A 100 8.76 -5.47 5.44
N SER A 101 10.01 -5.83 5.69
CA SER A 101 11.06 -4.85 5.99
C SER A 101 11.46 -4.04 4.76
N SER A 102 11.82 -2.77 4.95
CA SER A 102 12.18 -1.82 3.89
C SER A 102 13.26 -0.85 4.37
N LEU A 103 14.14 -0.42 3.46
CA LEU A 103 14.97 0.76 3.65
C LEU A 103 14.23 1.95 3.04
N ARG A 104 13.93 2.97 3.84
CA ARG A 104 13.24 4.18 3.36
C ARG A 104 14.17 5.38 3.40
N VAL A 105 14.14 6.17 2.33
CA VAL A 105 14.88 7.42 2.21
C VAL A 105 13.87 8.55 2.34
N LEU A 106 13.95 9.30 3.43
CA LEU A 106 13.09 10.45 3.69
C LEU A 106 13.85 11.70 3.29
N ARG A 107 13.31 12.43 2.32
CA ARG A 107 13.80 13.74 1.89
C ARG A 107 12.87 14.80 2.45
N PRO A 108 13.36 15.79 3.22
CA PRO A 108 12.53 16.92 3.65
C PRO A 108 11.98 17.66 2.43
N GLY A 109 10.66 17.77 2.32
CA GLY A 109 10.03 18.41 1.18
C GLY A 109 8.56 18.11 1.04
N LEU A 110 8.02 18.44 -0.11
CA LEU A 110 6.66 18.08 -0.51
C LEU A 110 6.70 16.77 -1.29
N GLY A 111 5.77 15.86 -0.99
CA GLY A 111 5.60 14.65 -1.78
C GLY A 111 5.26 15.01 -3.23
N VAL A 112 6.02 14.48 -4.18
CA VAL A 112 5.79 14.65 -5.62
C VAL A 112 5.37 13.30 -6.19
N THR A 113 4.21 13.26 -6.83
CA THR A 113 3.75 12.06 -7.55
C THR A 113 4.21 12.15 -8.99
N GLU A 114 5.06 11.21 -9.42
CA GLU A 114 5.49 11.11 -10.81
C GLU A 114 4.34 10.58 -11.67
N MET A 115 3.79 11.43 -12.53
CA MET A 115 2.67 11.07 -13.41
C MET A 115 3.14 10.47 -14.74
N ALA A 116 4.31 10.88 -15.23
CA ALA A 116 4.93 10.39 -16.46
C ALA A 116 6.42 10.75 -16.50
N ALA A 117 7.23 9.85 -17.07
CA ALA A 117 8.61 10.12 -17.44
C ALA A 117 8.88 9.68 -18.87
N SER A 118 9.54 10.55 -19.65
CA SER A 118 9.97 10.28 -21.02
C SER A 118 11.40 10.81 -21.21
N PRO A 119 12.37 9.95 -21.53
CA PRO A 119 13.74 10.39 -21.78
C PRO A 119 13.81 11.19 -23.09
N LEU A 120 14.44 12.36 -23.04
CA LEU A 120 14.64 13.21 -24.22
C LEU A 120 16.07 13.07 -24.76
N PRO A 121 16.25 13.07 -26.10
CA PRO A 121 17.58 13.12 -26.69
C PRO A 121 18.22 14.50 -26.49
N GLY A 122 19.51 14.54 -26.15
CA GLY A 122 20.24 15.78 -25.92
C GLY A 122 20.02 16.36 -24.51
N ASN A 123 20.28 17.64 -24.32
CA ASN A 123 20.13 18.34 -23.03
C ASN A 123 19.10 19.47 -23.17
N PRO A 124 17.81 19.22 -22.86
CA PRO A 124 16.76 20.22 -22.98
C PRO A 124 17.03 21.39 -22.00
N THR A 125 16.88 22.62 -22.47
CA THR A 125 17.14 23.83 -21.65
C THR A 125 15.92 24.38 -20.95
N ALA A 126 14.71 24.05 -21.44
CA ALA A 126 13.44 24.52 -20.90
C ALA A 126 12.28 23.66 -21.42
N VAL A 127 11.14 23.77 -20.75
CA VAL A 127 9.88 23.13 -21.12
C VAL A 127 8.72 24.08 -20.82
N TRP A 128 7.74 24.15 -21.72
CA TRP A 128 6.52 24.92 -21.52
C TRP A 128 5.28 24.11 -21.90
N THR A 129 4.19 24.34 -21.18
CA THR A 129 2.87 23.87 -21.57
C THR A 129 2.03 25.03 -22.07
N ILE A 130 1.30 24.84 -23.17
CA ILE A 130 0.59 25.91 -23.87
C ILE A 130 -0.84 25.47 -24.18
N ARG A 131 -1.80 26.34 -23.84
CA ARG A 131 -3.19 26.23 -24.29
C ARG A 131 -3.36 26.90 -25.65
N THR A 132 -4.15 26.31 -26.53
CA THR A 132 -4.55 26.95 -27.80
C THR A 132 -5.42 28.18 -27.60
N SER A 133 -6.20 28.23 -26.51
CA SER A 133 -7.04 29.36 -26.14
C SER A 133 -7.07 29.52 -24.62
N ALA A 134 -7.16 30.76 -24.13
CA ALA A 134 -7.31 31.05 -22.71
C ALA A 134 -8.59 30.45 -22.10
N ALA A 135 -9.60 30.17 -22.92
CA ALA A 135 -10.85 29.55 -22.50
C ALA A 135 -10.73 28.03 -22.25
N ASN A 136 -9.64 27.40 -22.69
CA ASN A 136 -9.48 25.96 -22.54
C ASN A 136 -9.10 25.62 -21.10
N GLU A 137 -9.71 24.54 -20.59
CA GLU A 137 -9.42 23.98 -19.27
C GLU A 137 -8.05 23.28 -19.24
N PHE A 138 -7.67 22.63 -20.34
CA PHE A 138 -6.44 21.83 -20.43
C PHE A 138 -5.44 22.38 -21.46
N ASP A 139 -4.17 22.08 -21.21
CA ASP A 139 -3.05 22.38 -22.11
C ASP A 139 -3.11 21.51 -23.38
N SER A 140 -2.73 22.11 -24.52
CA SER A 140 -2.79 21.46 -25.83
C SER A 140 -1.43 20.98 -26.32
N TYR A 141 -0.33 21.62 -25.89
CA TYR A 141 1.02 21.32 -26.34
C TYR A 141 2.02 21.36 -25.17
N ILE A 142 3.06 20.54 -25.28
CA ILE A 142 4.28 20.57 -24.48
C ILE A 142 5.42 20.85 -25.47
N VAL A 143 6.19 21.92 -25.27
CA VAL A 143 7.31 22.35 -26.12
C VAL A 143 8.59 22.42 -25.32
#